data_AF-A0A5N7AJE4-F1
#
_entry.id   AF-A0A5N7AJE4-F1
#
_cell.length_a   1.000
_cell.length_b   1.000
_cell.length_c   1.000
_cell.angle_alpha   90.00
_cell.angle_beta   90.00
_cell.angle_gamma   90.00
#
_symmetry.space_group_name_H-M   'P 1'
#
loop_
_entity.id
_entity.type
_entity.pdbx_description
1 polymer ?
#
loop_
_entity_poly.entity_id
_entity_poly.type
_entity_poly.pdbx_seq_one_letter_code
_entity_poly.pdbx_strand_id
1 'polypeptide(L)'
;MSCYSLHSGRITSNFDADSPCGIPNSTYPHVQCCVNGDYCMSNGICHYYNNNSDKGYYTADCTDPTLQDPACMTRCGAQPGAIIDYDENTGLWACCTYTSDGKANCSNLSDEKFPAPAPSKLVTIQYLPPTGTPEYATPTDVMSTPLVNSTSNQIGAGAAAGIGVGVGVGVFLLATTAAFFYFRRRRSSQHSGAASKTWTESVAEVQQPQTVFRYELGKPEPRPQELA
;
A
#
# COMPACT_ATOMS: atom_id res chain seq x y z
N MET A 1 -1.50 14.82 -21.63
CA MET A 1 -1.53 13.42 -21.20
C MET A 1 -2.78 13.24 -20.36
N SER A 2 -3.43 12.08 -20.43
CA SER A 2 -4.70 11.82 -19.78
C SER A 2 -4.51 11.51 -18.30
N CYS A 3 -5.26 12.16 -17.43
CA CYS A 3 -5.34 11.84 -16.00
C CYS A 3 -6.59 11.00 -15.69
N TYR A 4 -6.44 10.09 -14.73
CA TYR A 4 -7.44 9.13 -14.30
C TYR A 4 -7.55 9.19 -12.78
N SER A 5 -8.80 9.29 -12.31
CA SER A 5 -9.14 9.37 -10.91
C SER A 5 -9.83 8.10 -10.42
N LEU A 6 -9.60 7.74 -9.16
CA LEU A 6 -10.36 6.69 -8.48
C LEU A 6 -11.28 7.37 -7.47
N HIS A 7 -12.55 7.59 -7.81
CA HIS A 7 -13.53 8.17 -6.90
C HIS A 7 -14.74 7.27 -6.77
N SER A 8 -15.27 7.14 -5.56
CA SER A 8 -16.38 6.21 -5.26
C SER A 8 -16.09 4.78 -5.72
N GLY A 9 -14.82 4.36 -5.70
CA GLY A 9 -14.37 3.03 -6.12
C GLY A 9 -14.40 2.78 -7.63
N ARG A 10 -14.54 3.83 -8.45
CA ARG A 10 -14.57 3.74 -9.91
C ARG A 10 -13.47 4.56 -10.53
N ILE A 11 -12.83 4.00 -11.56
CA ILE A 11 -11.84 4.72 -12.35
C ILE A 11 -12.56 5.56 -13.40
N THR A 12 -12.29 6.86 -13.42
CA THR A 12 -12.83 7.79 -14.41
C THR A 12 -11.72 8.63 -15.02
N SER A 13 -11.85 8.95 -16.29
CA SER A 13 -10.97 9.93 -16.94
C SER A 13 -11.34 11.35 -16.53
N ASN A 14 -10.36 12.17 -16.18
CA ASN A 14 -10.56 13.55 -15.74
C ASN A 14 -9.70 14.54 -16.55
N PHE A 15 -9.90 14.54 -17.88
CA PHE A 15 -9.00 15.21 -18.82
C PHE A 15 -9.03 16.74 -18.77
N ASP A 16 -10.14 17.32 -18.30
CA ASP A 16 -10.35 18.77 -18.29
C ASP A 16 -10.12 19.40 -16.92
N ALA A 17 -10.27 18.61 -15.84
CA ALA A 17 -10.09 19.12 -14.48
C ALA A 17 -8.66 18.94 -13.98
N ASP A 18 -7.95 17.88 -14.39
CA ASP A 18 -6.64 17.56 -13.82
C ASP A 18 -5.51 17.71 -14.83
N SER A 19 -4.35 18.13 -14.32
CA SER A 19 -3.10 18.16 -15.07
C SER A 19 -2.03 17.30 -14.40
N PRO A 20 -1.11 16.70 -15.18
CA PRO A 20 -0.03 15.91 -14.65
C PRO A 20 0.97 16.77 -13.87
N CYS A 21 1.37 16.27 -12.71
CA CYS A 21 2.38 16.86 -11.85
C CYS A 21 3.79 16.46 -12.31
N GLY A 22 4.21 17.07 -13.41
CA GLY A 22 5.52 16.84 -14.00
C GLY A 22 5.45 16.19 -15.39
N ILE A 23 6.65 15.95 -15.95
CA ILE A 23 6.80 15.35 -17.28
C ILE A 23 7.25 13.89 -17.11
N PRO A 24 6.40 12.92 -17.50
CA PRO A 24 6.78 11.52 -17.50
C PRO A 24 7.96 11.25 -18.46
N ASN A 25 8.74 10.23 -18.15
CA ASN A 25 9.90 9.81 -18.93
C ASN A 25 9.98 8.28 -19.02
N SER A 26 11.00 7.74 -19.66
CA SER A 26 11.15 6.28 -19.83
C SER A 26 11.28 5.51 -18.51
N THR A 27 11.78 6.15 -17.46
CA THR A 27 11.98 5.55 -16.13
C THR A 27 10.74 5.68 -15.25
N TYR A 28 10.03 6.81 -15.36
CA TYR A 28 8.79 7.11 -14.66
C TYR A 28 7.72 7.47 -15.70
N PRO A 29 7.10 6.47 -16.34
CA PRO A 29 6.16 6.67 -17.45
C PRO A 29 4.81 7.24 -16.99
N HIS A 30 4.51 7.08 -15.71
CA HIS A 30 3.31 7.60 -15.07
C HIS A 30 3.69 8.60 -13.99
N VAL A 31 2.86 9.63 -13.87
CA VAL A 31 3.01 10.69 -12.88
C VAL A 31 1.66 10.95 -12.23
N GLN A 32 1.70 11.46 -11.01
CA GLN A 32 0.53 11.90 -10.28
C GLN A 32 -0.14 13.09 -11.01
N CYS A 33 -1.43 13.29 -10.79
CA CYS A 33 -2.23 14.40 -11.33
C CYS A 33 -2.96 15.14 -10.21
N CYS A 34 -3.08 16.45 -10.35
CA CYS A 34 -3.88 17.28 -9.44
C CYS A 34 -4.82 18.18 -10.26
N VAL A 35 -5.87 18.66 -9.61
CA VAL A 35 -6.84 19.59 -10.18
C VAL A 35 -6.15 20.89 -10.59
N ASN A 36 -6.57 21.44 -11.72
CA ASN A 36 -6.16 22.75 -12.22
C ASN A 36 -6.56 23.83 -11.20
N GLY A 37 -5.58 24.60 -10.71
CA GLY A 37 -5.72 25.56 -9.62
C GLY A 37 -4.99 25.14 -8.33
N ASP A 38 -4.47 23.91 -8.28
CA ASP A 38 -3.86 23.35 -7.06
C ASP A 38 -2.35 23.15 -7.17
N TYR A 39 -1.75 22.79 -6.04
CA TYR A 39 -0.34 22.46 -5.92
C TYR A 39 -0.13 20.95 -5.89
N CYS A 40 0.77 20.49 -6.76
CA CYS A 40 1.35 19.17 -6.69
C CYS A 40 2.36 19.12 -5.55
N MET A 41 2.12 18.24 -4.57
CA MET A 41 3.04 18.01 -3.46
C MET A 41 3.74 16.66 -3.61
N SER A 42 4.81 16.44 -2.85
CA SER A 42 5.46 15.14 -2.74
C SER A 42 4.51 14.07 -2.22
N ASN A 43 4.81 12.79 -2.52
CA ASN A 43 4.10 11.61 -2.00
C ASN A 43 2.67 11.43 -2.53
N GLY A 44 2.38 11.87 -3.76
CA GLY A 44 1.05 11.67 -4.35
C GLY A 44 -0.05 12.43 -3.61
N ILE A 45 0.28 13.62 -3.10
CA ILE A 45 -0.64 14.50 -2.38
C ILE A 45 -0.80 15.78 -3.19
N CYS A 46 -2.03 16.25 -3.30
CA CYS A 46 -2.37 17.56 -3.86
C CYS A 46 -2.80 18.49 -2.73
N HIS A 47 -2.50 19.77 -2.87
CA HIS A 47 -2.88 20.80 -1.90
C HIS A 47 -3.67 21.90 -2.62
N TYR A 48 -4.92 22.09 -2.20
CA TYR A 48 -5.79 23.13 -2.74
C TYR A 48 -5.88 24.33 -1.81
N TYR A 49 -6.12 25.48 -2.42
CA TYR A 49 -6.42 26.72 -1.72
C TYR A 49 -7.72 27.30 -2.28
N ASN A 50 -8.78 27.31 -1.49
CA ASN A 50 -10.02 27.98 -1.86
C ASN A 50 -9.94 29.47 -1.51
N ASN A 51 -10.60 30.31 -2.30
CA ASN A 51 -10.65 31.77 -2.13
C ASN A 51 -11.15 32.23 -0.74
N ASN A 52 -11.81 31.35 0.02
CA ASN A 52 -12.26 31.60 1.39
C ASN A 52 -11.18 31.34 2.46
N SER A 53 -9.92 31.11 2.06
CA SER A 53 -8.82 30.68 2.93
C SER A 53 -8.96 29.25 3.47
N ASP A 54 -9.94 28.48 2.97
CA ASP A 54 -10.00 27.04 3.21
C ASP A 54 -8.89 26.37 2.40
N LYS A 55 -7.99 25.70 3.09
CA LYS A 55 -6.93 24.90 2.50
C LYS A 55 -7.08 23.46 2.93
N GLY A 56 -6.67 22.53 2.07
CA GLY A 56 -6.76 21.12 2.40
C GLY A 56 -5.96 20.28 1.43
N TYR A 57 -6.01 18.98 1.66
CA TYR A 57 -5.23 18.00 0.91
C TYR A 57 -6.14 16.91 0.38
N TYR A 58 -5.75 16.32 -0.75
CA TYR A 58 -6.36 15.13 -1.31
C TYR A 58 -5.29 14.23 -1.92
N THR A 59 -5.61 12.95 -2.09
CA THR A 59 -4.71 12.04 -2.81
C THR A 59 -4.74 12.36 -4.29
N ALA A 60 -3.57 12.39 -4.90
CA ALA A 60 -3.43 12.69 -6.32
C ALA A 60 -3.99 11.58 -7.20
N ASP A 61 -4.55 12.00 -8.33
CA ASP A 61 -4.92 11.14 -9.44
C ASP A 61 -3.65 10.71 -10.22
N CYS A 62 -3.79 10.00 -11.34
CA CYS A 62 -2.62 9.48 -12.04
C CYS A 62 -2.78 9.42 -13.56
N THR A 63 -1.67 9.47 -14.29
CA THR A 63 -1.68 9.29 -15.74
C THR A 63 -1.74 7.82 -16.19
N ASP A 64 -1.69 6.86 -15.25
CA ASP A 64 -1.91 5.45 -15.54
C ASP A 64 -3.43 5.15 -15.60
N PRO A 65 -3.96 4.69 -16.74
CA PRO A 65 -5.38 4.31 -16.86
C PRO A 65 -5.81 3.17 -15.94
N THR A 66 -4.86 2.37 -15.42
CA THR A 66 -5.14 1.23 -14.55
C THR A 66 -4.94 1.53 -13.07
N LEU A 67 -4.31 2.68 -12.75
CA LEU A 67 -3.90 3.08 -11.40
C LEU A 67 -3.11 2.00 -10.65
N GLN A 68 -2.32 1.19 -11.38
CA GLN A 68 -1.47 0.15 -10.82
C GLN A 68 -0.01 0.58 -10.72
N ASP A 69 0.39 1.64 -11.43
CA ASP A 69 1.73 2.20 -11.29
C ASP A 69 1.98 2.66 -9.85
N PRO A 70 3.14 2.35 -9.25
CA PRO A 70 3.46 2.76 -7.88
C PRO A 70 3.45 4.27 -7.62
N ALA A 71 3.54 5.10 -8.67
CA ALA A 71 3.39 6.54 -8.56
C ALA A 71 1.93 6.97 -8.33
N CYS A 72 0.95 6.10 -8.61
CA CYS A 72 -0.47 6.38 -8.46
C CYS A 72 -0.95 6.13 -7.03
N MET A 73 -1.61 7.12 -6.45
CA MET A 73 -2.19 7.02 -5.12
C MET A 73 -3.64 6.57 -5.22
N THR A 74 -3.93 5.31 -4.85
CA THR A 74 -5.31 4.76 -4.86
C THR A 74 -5.99 4.81 -3.49
N ARG A 75 -5.29 5.33 -2.47
CA ARG A 75 -5.84 5.52 -1.12
C ARG A 75 -7.01 6.49 -1.18
N CYS A 76 -8.00 6.29 -0.31
CA CYS A 76 -9.16 7.16 -0.21
C CYS A 76 -10.04 7.24 -1.46
N GLY A 77 -9.73 6.46 -2.51
CA GLY A 77 -10.47 6.52 -3.77
C GLY A 77 -11.89 5.92 -3.72
N ALA A 78 -12.26 5.30 -2.61
CA ALA A 78 -13.65 4.97 -2.31
C ALA A 78 -14.51 6.21 -2.00
N GLN A 79 -13.88 7.37 -1.77
CA GLN A 79 -14.56 8.61 -1.41
C GLN A 79 -14.74 9.55 -2.60
N PRO A 80 -15.75 10.46 -2.58
CA PRO A 80 -16.08 11.34 -3.72
C PRO A 80 -15.00 12.33 -4.18
N GLY A 81 -14.04 12.68 -3.33
CA GLY A 81 -12.96 13.61 -3.70
C GLY A 81 -11.64 13.30 -3.01
N ALA A 82 -11.52 12.08 -2.48
CA ALA A 82 -10.34 11.55 -1.81
C ALA A 82 -9.65 12.55 -0.85
N ILE A 83 -10.45 13.34 -0.14
CA ILE A 83 -9.96 14.37 0.79
C ILE A 83 -9.27 13.67 1.96
N ILE A 84 -8.10 14.18 2.33
CA ILE A 84 -7.28 13.63 3.41
C ILE A 84 -6.90 14.70 4.41
N ASP A 85 -6.60 14.26 5.62
CA ASP A 85 -6.01 15.10 6.65
C ASP A 85 -4.91 14.34 7.39
N TYR A 86 -4.05 15.10 8.07
CA TYR A 86 -2.94 14.55 8.83
C TYR A 86 -3.33 14.36 10.30
N ASP A 87 -3.34 13.12 10.77
CA ASP A 87 -3.57 12.78 12.17
C ASP A 87 -2.28 12.97 12.98
N GLU A 88 -2.16 14.11 13.65
CA GLU A 88 -0.98 14.44 14.46
C GLU A 88 -0.72 13.41 15.59
N ASN A 89 -1.75 12.71 16.07
CA ASN A 89 -1.58 11.73 17.15
C ASN A 89 -0.91 10.45 16.67
N THR A 90 -1.20 10.03 15.44
CA THR A 90 -0.64 8.79 14.86
C THR A 90 0.55 9.07 13.94
N GLY A 91 0.71 10.31 13.49
CA GLY A 91 1.73 10.70 12.52
C GLY A 91 1.45 10.14 11.12
N LEU A 92 0.18 9.89 10.79
CA LEU A 92 -0.25 9.31 9.52
C LEU A 92 -1.30 10.19 8.86
N TRP A 93 -1.36 10.12 7.54
CA TRP A 93 -2.47 10.68 6.77
C TRP A 93 -3.64 9.72 6.79
N ALA A 94 -4.85 10.25 6.79
CA ALA A 94 -6.07 9.46 6.77
C ALA A 94 -7.12 10.11 5.85
N CYS A 95 -8.00 9.29 5.29
CA CYS A 95 -9.13 9.80 4.53
C CYS A 95 -10.13 10.50 5.46
N CYS A 96 -10.64 11.65 5.05
CA CYS A 96 -11.75 12.29 5.74
C CYS A 96 -13.01 11.45 5.55
N THR A 97 -13.88 11.45 6.57
CA THR A 97 -15.20 10.86 6.43
C THR A 97 -16.14 11.80 5.71
N TYR A 98 -17.29 11.30 5.26
CA TYR A 98 -18.28 12.10 4.55
C TYR A 98 -19.60 12.08 5.32
N THR A 99 -20.19 13.25 5.48
CA THR A 99 -21.53 13.40 6.07
C THR A 99 -22.61 12.99 5.08
N SER A 100 -23.84 12.79 5.55
CA SER A 100 -24.95 12.36 4.70
C SER A 100 -25.32 13.35 3.59
N ASP A 101 -24.91 14.61 3.70
CA ASP A 101 -25.02 15.65 2.67
C ASP A 101 -23.85 15.65 1.67
N GLY A 102 -22.94 14.67 1.74
CA GLY A 102 -21.85 14.47 0.79
C GLY A 102 -20.64 15.38 0.99
N LYS A 103 -20.55 16.10 2.11
CA LYS A 103 -19.41 16.96 2.43
C LYS A 103 -18.33 16.18 3.18
N ALA A 104 -17.08 16.47 2.86
CA ALA A 104 -15.96 15.93 3.62
C ALA A 104 -15.95 16.52 5.04
N ASN A 105 -15.76 15.67 6.03
CA ASN A 105 -15.60 16.01 7.43
C ASN A 105 -14.26 15.45 7.92
N CYS A 106 -13.25 16.31 7.97
CA CYS A 106 -11.91 15.95 8.42
C CYS A 106 -11.74 16.02 9.94
N SER A 107 -12.74 16.49 10.70
CA SER A 107 -12.75 16.34 12.16
C SER A 107 -12.96 14.89 12.60
N ASN A 108 -13.43 14.03 11.70
CA ASN A 108 -13.54 12.59 11.91
C ASN A 108 -12.83 11.86 10.76
N LEU A 109 -11.71 11.22 11.09
CA LEU A 109 -10.88 10.49 10.14
C LEU A 109 -11.30 9.03 10.07
N SER A 110 -11.21 8.46 8.87
CA SER A 110 -11.43 7.03 8.66
C SER A 110 -10.28 6.18 9.20
N ASP A 111 -10.51 4.86 9.25
CA ASP A 111 -9.47 3.88 9.60
C ASP A 111 -8.47 3.62 8.46
N GLU A 112 -8.75 4.10 7.25
CA GLU A 112 -7.80 4.02 6.14
C GLU A 112 -6.71 5.08 6.32
N LYS A 113 -5.56 4.64 6.85
CA LYS A 113 -4.40 5.48 7.12
C LYS A 113 -3.18 5.07 6.30
N PHE A 114 -2.31 6.02 5.98
CA PHE A 114 -1.09 5.78 5.23
C PHE A 114 0.06 6.71 5.63
N PRO A 115 1.33 6.25 5.49
CA PRO A 115 2.49 7.06 5.81
C PRO A 115 2.85 8.01 4.68
N ALA A 116 3.07 9.29 5.01
CA ALA A 116 3.73 10.29 4.18
C ALA A 116 4.27 11.40 5.10
N PRO A 117 5.17 12.29 4.63
CA PRO A 117 5.65 13.41 5.43
C PRO A 117 4.50 14.25 5.98
N ALA A 118 4.67 14.79 7.17
CA ALA A 118 3.72 15.75 7.75
C ALA A 118 3.55 16.97 6.81
N PRO A 119 2.43 17.72 6.89
CA PRO A 119 2.17 18.87 6.04
C PRO A 119 3.33 19.88 5.94
N SER A 120 4.00 20.17 7.07
CA SER A 120 5.15 21.09 7.14
C SER A 120 6.44 20.56 6.49
N LYS A 121 6.45 19.28 6.08
CA LYS A 121 7.56 18.58 5.44
C LYS A 121 7.23 18.11 4.02
N LEU A 122 6.00 18.37 3.53
CA LEU A 122 5.67 18.14 2.14
C LEU A 122 6.44 19.13 1.25
N VAL A 123 6.99 18.62 0.16
CA VAL A 123 7.70 19.42 -0.83
C VAL A 123 6.71 19.79 -1.93
N THR A 124 6.58 21.08 -2.23
CA THR A 124 5.84 21.53 -3.41
C THR A 124 6.66 21.22 -4.66
N ILE A 125 6.08 20.50 -5.60
CA ILE A 125 6.70 20.12 -6.88
C ILE A 125 6.38 21.17 -7.94
N GLN A 126 5.10 21.52 -8.06
CA GLN A 126 4.58 22.34 -9.14
C GLN A 126 3.24 22.94 -8.77
N TYR A 127 2.98 24.15 -9.25
CA TYR A 127 1.66 24.75 -9.28
C TYR A 127 1.02 24.51 -10.65
N LEU A 128 -0.24 24.08 -10.65
CA LEU A 128 -1.05 23.89 -11.86
C LEU A 128 -1.98 25.09 -11.98
N PRO A 129 -1.70 26.09 -12.84
CA PRO A 129 -2.61 27.21 -12.97
C PRO A 129 -3.93 26.74 -13.61
N PRO A 130 -5.08 27.38 -13.28
CA PRO A 130 -6.36 27.09 -13.93
C PRO A 130 -6.31 27.22 -15.46
N THR A 131 -5.42 28.10 -15.95
CA THR A 131 -5.14 28.32 -17.38
C THR A 131 -3.66 28.62 -17.57
N GLY A 132 -3.06 28.10 -18.64
CA GLY A 132 -1.68 28.43 -19.01
C GLY A 132 -0.69 27.29 -18.75
N THR A 133 0.58 27.64 -18.60
CA THR A 133 1.66 26.67 -18.43
C THR A 133 1.93 26.40 -16.95
N PRO A 134 2.01 25.13 -16.52
CA PRO A 134 2.41 24.76 -15.17
C PRO A 134 3.75 25.36 -14.75
N GLU A 135 3.84 25.82 -13.49
CA GLU A 135 5.04 26.44 -12.94
C GLU A 135 5.68 25.49 -11.91
N TYR A 136 6.87 25.01 -12.23
CA TYR A 136 7.63 24.19 -11.29
C TYR A 136 8.09 25.04 -10.11
N ALA A 137 8.02 24.47 -8.91
CA ALA A 137 8.64 25.10 -7.76
C ALA A 137 10.16 25.14 -8.01
N THR A 138 10.72 26.34 -8.09
CA THR A 138 12.17 26.49 -8.00
C THR A 138 12.57 26.17 -6.55
N PRO A 139 13.63 25.36 -6.33
CA PRO A 139 14.15 25.21 -4.98
C PRO A 139 14.65 26.57 -4.51
N THR A 140 13.88 27.25 -3.66
CA THR A 140 14.36 28.44 -2.96
C THR A 140 15.41 27.96 -1.96
N ASP A 141 16.68 28.19 -2.27
CA ASP A 141 17.79 28.00 -1.34
C ASP A 141 17.45 28.63 0.01
N VAL A 142 17.57 27.80 1.05
CA VAL A 142 17.49 28.21 2.45
C VAL A 142 18.59 29.25 2.67
N MET A 143 18.21 30.50 2.93
CA MET A 143 19.14 31.61 3.06
C MET A 143 20.13 31.39 4.24
N SER A 144 21.40 31.17 3.86
CA SER A 144 22.67 31.47 4.55
C SER A 144 23.08 30.72 5.85
N THR A 145 24.12 29.90 5.66
CA THR A 145 25.07 29.18 6.56
C THR A 145 25.66 29.97 7.76
N PRO A 146 26.20 29.28 8.80
CA PRO A 146 27.62 28.93 8.75
C PRO A 146 27.92 27.44 8.96
N LEU A 147 29.01 27.02 8.30
CA LEU A 147 29.74 25.76 8.35
C LEU A 147 29.74 25.08 9.73
N VAL A 148 29.17 23.87 9.82
CA VAL A 148 29.59 22.85 10.79
C VAL A 148 29.79 21.55 10.03
N ASN A 149 31.05 21.13 9.99
CA ASN A 149 31.48 19.83 9.50
C ASN A 149 30.84 18.75 10.39
N SER A 150 29.85 18.03 9.87
CA SER A 150 29.35 16.79 10.48
C SER A 150 28.81 15.87 9.40
N THR A 151 29.66 14.92 9.04
CA THR A 151 29.34 13.67 8.38
C THR A 151 28.08 13.07 8.99
N SER A 152 26.96 13.12 8.27
CA SER A 152 25.84 12.22 8.51
C SER A 152 25.20 11.86 7.17
N ASN A 153 25.28 10.57 6.87
CA ASN A 153 24.83 9.95 5.65
C ASN A 153 23.31 10.10 5.54
N GLN A 154 22.83 11.05 4.73
CA GLN A 154 21.44 11.06 4.30
C GLN A 154 21.30 10.13 3.11
N ILE A 155 20.81 8.94 3.42
CA ILE A 155 20.55 7.85 2.50
C ILE A 155 19.21 8.13 1.82
N GLY A 156 19.22 8.22 0.48
CA GLY A 156 18.03 8.50 -0.33
C GLY A 156 16.90 7.48 -0.13
N ALA A 157 15.67 7.90 -0.40
CA ALA A 157 14.44 7.13 -0.21
C ALA A 157 14.47 5.70 -0.82
N GLY A 158 15.30 5.46 -1.84
CA GLY A 158 15.50 4.13 -2.43
C GLY A 158 16.33 3.14 -1.58
N ALA A 159 17.07 3.59 -0.58
CA ALA A 159 17.88 2.72 0.28
C ALA A 159 17.25 2.43 1.65
N ALA A 160 16.22 3.17 2.06
CA ALA A 160 15.40 2.84 3.23
C ALA A 160 14.54 1.57 3.02
N ALA A 161 14.16 1.28 1.77
CA ALA A 161 13.41 0.06 1.42
C ALA A 161 14.26 -1.22 1.46
N GLY A 162 15.60 -1.12 1.40
CA GLY A 162 16.50 -2.28 1.34
C GLY A 162 16.91 -2.86 2.70
N ILE A 163 16.82 -2.09 3.79
CA ILE A 163 17.30 -2.51 5.12
C ILE A 163 16.27 -3.38 5.86
N GLY A 164 14.98 -3.29 5.50
CA GLY A 164 13.90 -4.01 6.20
C GLY A 164 13.76 -5.49 5.87
N VAL A 165 14.20 -5.95 4.68
CA VAL A 165 14.00 -7.34 4.23
C VAL A 165 15.22 -8.23 4.52
N GLY A 166 16.40 -7.65 4.73
CA GLY A 166 17.65 -8.40 4.90
C GLY A 166 17.79 -9.14 6.24
N VAL A 167 17.22 -8.59 7.33
CA VAL A 167 17.40 -9.16 8.67
C VAL A 167 16.54 -10.41 8.88
N GLY A 168 15.37 -10.49 8.24
CA GLY A 168 14.49 -11.67 8.33
C GLY A 168 15.11 -12.92 7.72
N VAL A 169 15.70 -12.79 6.52
CA VAL A 169 16.31 -13.93 5.80
C VAL A 169 17.59 -14.40 6.48
N GLY A 170 18.43 -13.48 6.97
CA GLY A 170 19.69 -13.83 7.65
C GLY A 170 19.49 -14.64 8.94
N VAL A 171 18.54 -14.22 9.79
CA VAL A 171 18.26 -14.92 11.06
C VAL A 171 17.60 -16.28 10.82
N PHE A 172 16.68 -16.38 9.84
CA PHE A 172 16.05 -17.66 9.49
C PHE A 172 17.05 -18.68 8.94
N LEU A 173 17.98 -18.26 8.07
CA LEU A 173 19.02 -19.16 7.55
C LEU A 173 19.97 -19.61 8.65
N LEU A 174 20.41 -18.73 9.55
CA LEU A 174 21.28 -19.12 10.66
C LEU A 174 20.59 -20.08 11.64
N ALA A 175 19.31 -19.83 11.99
CA ALA A 175 18.55 -20.67 12.90
C ALA A 175 18.29 -22.08 12.30
N THR A 176 17.92 -22.15 11.02
CA THR A 176 17.69 -23.44 10.34
C THR A 176 18.97 -24.25 10.20
N THR A 177 20.09 -23.61 9.88
CA THR A 177 21.39 -24.29 9.75
C THR A 177 21.88 -24.83 11.10
N ALA A 178 21.72 -24.06 12.17
CA ALA A 178 22.07 -24.48 13.53
C ALA A 178 21.19 -25.66 14.01
N ALA A 179 19.87 -25.58 13.79
CA ALA A 179 18.95 -26.66 14.13
C ALA A 179 19.27 -27.95 13.36
N PHE A 180 19.55 -27.87 12.06
CA PHE A 180 19.89 -29.02 11.23
C PHE A 180 21.16 -29.73 11.72
N PHE A 181 22.22 -28.96 12.04
CA PHE A 181 23.45 -29.53 12.57
C PHE A 181 23.26 -30.16 13.97
N TYR A 182 22.44 -29.55 14.83
CA TYR A 182 22.13 -30.10 16.15
C TYR A 182 21.39 -31.45 16.04
N PHE A 183 20.36 -31.55 15.19
CA PHE A 183 19.62 -32.81 14.99
C PHE A 183 20.46 -33.90 14.32
N ARG A 184 21.32 -33.54 13.36
CA ARG A 184 22.22 -34.48 12.70
C ARG A 184 23.27 -35.04 13.67
N ARG A 185 23.77 -34.22 14.59
CA ARG A 185 24.71 -34.67 15.63
C ARG A 185 24.04 -35.56 16.67
N ARG A 186 22.77 -35.31 17.00
CA ARG A 186 21.97 -36.16 17.91
C ARG A 186 21.64 -37.53 17.30
N ARG A 187 21.40 -37.59 15.98
CA ARG A 187 21.16 -38.86 15.28
C ARG A 187 22.39 -39.74 15.13
N SER A 188 23.60 -39.19 15.24
CA SER A 188 24.84 -39.98 15.24
C SER A 188 25.09 -40.74 16.56
N SER A 189 24.23 -40.57 17.57
CA SER A 189 24.34 -41.28 18.87
C SER A 189 23.29 -42.40 19.03
N GLN A 190 22.57 -42.77 17.97
CA GLN A 190 21.64 -43.91 18.02
C GLN A 190 22.02 -44.93 16.94
N HIS A 191 23.10 -45.66 17.20
CA HIS A 191 23.31 -47.01 16.68
C HIS A 191 23.61 -47.92 17.88
N SER A 192 22.55 -48.51 18.44
CA SER A 192 22.48 -49.75 19.23
C SER A 192 21.07 -49.80 19.84
N GLY A 193 20.23 -50.82 19.69
CA GLY A 193 20.42 -52.12 19.06
C GLY A 193 19.10 -52.68 18.55
N ALA A 194 19.24 -53.66 17.67
CA ALA A 194 18.18 -54.55 17.25
C ALA A 194 18.05 -55.71 18.25
N ALA A 195 16.82 -56.10 18.60
CA ALA A 195 16.47 -57.50 18.86
C ALA A 195 14.95 -57.68 18.99
N SER A 196 14.44 -58.62 18.19
CA SER A 196 13.09 -59.16 18.13
C SER A 196 12.73 -60.05 19.33
N LYS A 197 11.42 -60.15 19.66
CA LYS A 197 10.62 -61.34 20.05
C LYS A 197 9.21 -60.86 20.50
N THR A 198 8.05 -61.17 19.88
CA THR A 198 7.37 -62.46 19.59
C THR A 198 6.51 -62.99 20.78
N TRP A 199 5.17 -62.85 20.63
CA TRP A 199 3.99 -63.49 21.30
C TRP A 199 3.71 -63.16 22.81
N THR A 200 2.49 -63.01 23.36
CA THR A 200 1.19 -63.68 23.15
C THR A 200 0.00 -62.87 23.75
N GLU A 201 -1.10 -62.77 23.01
CA GLU A 201 -2.56 -62.83 23.33
C GLU A 201 -3.18 -62.34 24.67
N SER A 202 -4.23 -61.50 24.59
CA SER A 202 -5.58 -61.73 25.16
C SER A 202 -6.58 -60.65 24.70
N VAL A 203 -7.83 -61.08 24.48
CA VAL A 203 -8.91 -60.49 23.68
C VAL A 203 -9.88 -59.59 24.48
N ALA A 204 -10.43 -58.55 23.83
CA ALA A 204 -11.85 -58.10 23.84
C ALA A 204 -11.93 -56.72 23.16
N GLU A 205 -12.42 -56.61 21.90
CA GLU A 205 -13.83 -56.32 21.55
C GLU A 205 -14.26 -54.92 22.09
N VAL A 206 -14.45 -53.88 21.27
CA VAL A 206 -15.63 -53.65 20.42
C VAL A 206 -15.32 -52.76 19.19
N GLN A 207 -16.03 -53.09 18.12
CA GLN A 207 -16.14 -52.63 16.74
C GLN A 207 -16.32 -51.12 16.44
N GLN A 208 -15.67 -50.71 15.33
CA GLN A 208 -15.86 -49.64 14.31
C GLN A 208 -17.33 -49.26 13.89
N PRO A 209 -17.61 -48.35 12.90
CA PRO A 209 -16.70 -47.59 11.99
C PRO A 209 -17.05 -46.12 11.63
N GLN A 210 -16.10 -45.53 10.87
CA GLN A 210 -16.10 -44.27 10.14
C GLN A 210 -17.16 -44.17 9.02
N THR A 211 -17.53 -42.93 8.66
CA THR A 211 -17.85 -42.56 7.27
C THR A 211 -17.25 -41.20 6.93
N VAL A 212 -16.26 -41.21 6.03
CA VAL A 212 -15.67 -40.06 5.36
C VAL A 212 -16.54 -39.73 4.14
N PHE A 213 -17.05 -38.50 4.04
CA PHE A 213 -17.68 -37.99 2.82
C PHE A 213 -16.69 -37.09 2.07
N ARG A 214 -16.38 -37.49 0.84
CA ARG A 214 -15.51 -36.81 -0.11
C ARG A 214 -16.43 -36.28 -1.23
N TYR A 215 -16.55 -34.96 -1.38
CA TYR A 215 -17.31 -34.35 -2.47
C TYR A 215 -16.35 -34.00 -3.59
N GLU A 216 -16.52 -34.66 -4.74
CA GLU A 216 -15.84 -34.31 -6.00
C GLU A 216 -16.75 -33.40 -6.84
N LEU A 217 -16.09 -32.49 -7.55
CA LEU A 217 -16.61 -31.29 -8.19
C LEU A 217 -16.99 -31.56 -9.66
N GLY A 218 -18.20 -31.18 -10.08
CA GLY A 218 -18.50 -30.81 -11.48
C GLY A 218 -19.34 -31.79 -12.31
N LYS A 219 -20.67 -31.56 -12.37
CA LYS A 219 -21.49 -31.67 -13.60
C LYS A 219 -22.87 -30.99 -13.39
N PRO A 220 -23.44 -30.29 -14.40
CA PRO A 220 -24.66 -29.50 -14.23
C PRO A 220 -25.96 -30.34 -14.19
N GLU A 221 -26.91 -29.86 -13.39
CA GLU A 221 -28.25 -30.40 -13.12
C GLU A 221 -29.19 -30.28 -14.36
N PRO A 222 -29.96 -31.31 -14.71
CA PRO A 222 -30.99 -31.22 -15.74
C PRO A 222 -32.32 -30.63 -15.22
N ARG A 223 -32.91 -29.69 -15.97
CA ARG A 223 -34.25 -29.14 -15.76
C ARG A 223 -35.35 -30.21 -15.89
N PRO A 224 -36.32 -30.26 -14.96
CA PRO A 224 -37.59 -30.95 -15.18
C PRO A 224 -38.56 -30.10 -16.03
N GLN A 225 -39.26 -30.77 -16.95
CA GLN A 225 -40.25 -30.22 -17.86
C GLN A 225 -41.62 -29.97 -17.21
N GLU A 226 -42.39 -29.09 -17.85
CA GLU A 226 -43.83 -28.90 -17.68
C GLU A 226 -44.62 -30.21 -17.67
N LEU A 227 -45.69 -30.25 -16.85
CA LEU A 227 -46.91 -30.96 -17.21
C LEU A 227 -48.12 -30.27 -16.54
N ALA A 228 -48.99 -29.75 -17.40
CA ALA A 228 -50.46 -29.58 -17.32
C ALA A 228 -51.12 -29.13 -16.00
#